data_AF-A0A1F8ZJ04-F1
#
_entry.id   AF-A0A1F8ZJ04-F1
#
_cell.length_a   1.000
_cell.length_b   1.000
_cell.length_c   1.000
_cell.angle_alpha   90.00
_cell.angle_beta   90.00
_cell.angle_gamma   90.00
#
_symmetry.space_group_name_H-M   'P 1'
#
loop_
_entity.id
_entity.type
_entity.pdbx_description
1 polymer ?
#
loop_
_entity_poly.entity_id
_entity_poly.type
_entity_poly.pdbx_seq_one_letter_code
_entity_poly.pdbx_strand_id
1 'polypeptide(L)'
;MNRLILLACLMMMLSVNSNFLYADEGQGGITYEEKLKKWKEMSPEEKEKIRNAYKQWKKLAPEEQVVIKKNLERFRSMPPDERQRLIERWRHFKNLHPAKRQKILKNFERWKKLAPEEKEKFRERFRRWKSLPPEERERIRERRKERPLFEPKRSAPPLQRRAPPREAR
;
A
#
# COMPACT_ATOMS: atom_id res chain seq x y z
N MET A 1 -4.85 10.72 -6.53
CA MET A 1 -4.39 10.97 -5.15
C MET A 1 -4.43 9.69 -4.33
N ASN A 2 -3.26 9.19 -3.92
CA ASN A 2 -3.04 7.78 -3.54
C ASN A 2 -3.82 7.36 -2.29
N ARG A 3 -4.86 6.53 -2.47
CA ARG A 3 -5.58 5.82 -1.39
C ARG A 3 -4.64 5.01 -0.48
N LEU A 4 -3.43 4.69 -0.95
CA LEU A 4 -2.40 3.99 -0.19
C LEU A 4 -1.50 4.90 0.66
N ILE A 5 -1.34 6.18 0.30
CA ILE A 5 -0.71 7.20 1.17
C ILE A 5 -1.69 7.53 2.31
N LEU A 6 -2.97 7.66 1.98
CA LEU A 6 -4.03 7.71 2.99
C LEU A 6 -4.00 6.47 3.87
N LEU A 7 -3.89 5.25 3.31
CA LEU A 7 -3.77 4.05 4.13
C LEU A 7 -2.50 4.05 4.99
N ALA A 8 -1.33 4.45 4.49
CA ALA A 8 -0.08 4.55 5.26
C ALA A 8 -0.15 5.59 6.39
N CYS A 9 -0.71 6.77 6.15
CA CYS A 9 -0.97 7.77 7.18
C CYS A 9 -2.05 7.28 8.17
N LEU A 10 -3.08 6.60 7.67
CA LEU A 10 -4.09 5.92 8.45
C LEU A 10 -3.50 4.73 9.23
N MET A 11 -2.45 4.04 8.76
CA MET A 11 -1.75 2.97 9.49
C MET A 11 -1.05 3.53 10.72
N MET A 12 -0.42 4.70 10.56
CA MET A 12 0.27 5.42 11.62
C MET A 12 -0.72 5.98 12.65
N MET A 13 -1.95 6.27 12.24
CA MET A 13 -3.01 6.86 13.07
C MET A 13 -4.04 5.85 13.61
N LEU A 14 -4.20 4.66 13.00
CA LEU A 14 -5.04 3.52 13.44
C LEU A 14 -4.27 2.49 14.28
N SER A 15 -2.93 2.56 14.32
CA SER A 15 -2.14 1.85 15.35
C SER A 15 -2.38 2.46 16.75
N VAL A 16 -2.81 3.73 16.76
CA VAL A 16 -3.53 4.40 17.84
C VAL A 16 -5.02 4.15 17.60
N ASN A 17 -5.74 3.66 18.60
CA ASN A 17 -7.18 3.46 18.48
C ASN A 17 -7.85 4.83 18.14
N SER A 18 -8.37 5.01 16.92
CA SER A 18 -8.55 6.32 16.25
C SER A 18 -9.57 7.29 16.85
N ASN A 19 -10.19 6.94 17.97
CA ASN A 19 -11.02 7.88 18.72
C ASN A 19 -10.23 8.70 19.75
N PHE A 20 -8.98 8.36 20.06
CA PHE A 20 -8.34 8.89 21.27
C PHE A 20 -7.55 10.19 21.09
N LEU A 21 -6.80 10.40 20.00
CA LEU A 21 -5.78 11.47 19.97
C LEU A 21 -6.11 12.74 19.21
N TYR A 22 -7.19 12.79 18.45
CA TYR A 22 -7.47 13.98 17.67
C TYR A 22 -8.98 14.20 17.58
N ALA A 23 -9.50 15.06 18.44
CA ALA A 23 -10.73 15.82 18.17
C ALA A 23 -10.34 17.29 18.33
N ASP A 24 -10.55 18.05 17.26
CA ASP A 24 -10.50 19.50 17.18
C ASP A 24 -11.87 20.03 17.65
N GLU A 25 -11.90 21.15 18.37
CA GLU A 25 -13.06 21.64 19.14
C GLU A 25 -14.27 22.14 18.30
N GLY A 26 -14.31 21.87 16.99
CA GLY A 26 -15.28 22.52 16.10
C GLY A 26 -16.48 21.70 15.63
N GLN A 27 -16.46 20.36 15.65
CA GLN A 27 -17.52 19.57 15.00
C GLN A 27 -17.75 18.22 15.69
N GLY A 28 -18.76 18.14 16.58
CA GLY A 28 -19.37 16.89 17.05
C GLY A 28 -18.38 15.82 17.55
N GLY A 29 -17.28 16.26 18.17
CA GLY A 29 -16.19 15.41 18.62
C GLY A 29 -16.35 14.98 20.08
N ILE A 30 -15.90 13.76 20.36
CA ILE A 30 -15.73 13.18 21.70
C ILE A 30 -15.05 14.21 22.63
N THR A 31 -15.68 14.50 23.78
CA THR A 31 -15.23 15.55 24.71
C THR A 31 -13.89 15.23 25.35
N TYR A 32 -13.22 16.21 25.96
CA TYR A 32 -12.00 15.97 26.73
C TYR A 32 -12.22 14.92 27.83
N GLU A 33 -13.37 14.97 28.50
CA GLU A 33 -13.74 14.03 29.56
C GLU A 33 -13.86 12.60 29.04
N GLU A 34 -14.50 12.40 27.89
CA GLU A 34 -14.62 11.08 27.27
C GLU A 34 -13.27 10.53 26.80
N LYS A 35 -12.39 11.38 26.27
CA LYS A 35 -11.00 11.00 25.97
C LYS A 35 -10.29 10.56 27.25
N LEU A 36 -10.36 11.36 28.31
CA LEU A 36 -9.71 11.06 29.58
C LEU A 36 -10.23 9.75 30.21
N LYS A 37 -11.54 9.53 30.17
CA LYS A 37 -12.17 8.27 30.60
C LYS A 37 -11.60 7.09 29.81
N LYS A 38 -11.59 7.18 28.48
CA LYS A 38 -11.03 6.14 27.61
C LYS A 38 -9.54 5.91 27.86
N TRP A 39 -8.75 6.96 28.09
CA TRP A 39 -7.34 6.81 28.47
C TRP A 39 -7.20 6.03 29.76
N LYS A 40 -7.99 6.36 30.79
CA LYS A 40 -7.93 5.66 32.07
C LYS A 40 -8.22 4.16 31.90
N GLU A 41 -9.21 3.83 31.08
CA GLU A 41 -9.63 2.45 30.75
C GLU A 41 -8.63 1.67 29.88
N MET A 42 -7.70 2.33 29.17
CA MET A 42 -6.71 1.64 28.33
C MET A 42 -5.67 0.86 29.14
N SER A 43 -5.24 -0.28 28.57
CA SER A 43 -4.16 -1.08 29.14
C SER A 43 -2.82 -0.33 29.10
N PRO A 44 -1.86 -0.68 29.98
CA PRO A 44 -0.50 -0.12 29.93
C PRO A 44 0.17 -0.25 28.55
N GLU A 45 -0.03 -1.38 27.88
CA GLU A 45 0.52 -1.67 26.55
C GLU A 45 -0.08 -0.77 25.46
N GLU A 46 -1.39 -0.49 25.54
CA GLU A 46 -2.06 0.45 24.64
C GLU A 46 -1.56 1.87 24.82
N LYS A 47 -1.42 2.31 26.09
CA LYS A 47 -0.84 3.60 26.44
C LYS A 47 0.60 3.74 25.94
N GLU A 48 1.39 2.67 26.02
CA GLU A 48 2.77 2.64 25.51
C GLU A 48 2.83 2.78 23.99
N LYS A 49 1.95 2.06 23.26
CA LYS A 49 1.84 2.22 21.79
C LYS A 49 1.53 3.66 21.40
N ILE A 50 0.64 4.31 22.14
CA ILE A 50 0.26 5.72 21.93
C ILE A 50 1.44 6.65 22.20
N ARG A 51 2.13 6.48 23.34
CA ARG A 51 3.32 7.28 23.68
C ARG A 51 4.41 7.13 22.62
N ASN A 52 4.65 5.91 22.12
CA ASN A 52 5.63 5.67 21.07
C ASN A 52 5.22 6.27 19.73
N ALA A 53 3.95 6.18 19.34
CA ALA A 53 3.44 6.85 18.14
C ALA A 53 3.64 8.37 18.22
N TYR A 54 3.35 8.98 19.38
CA TYR A 54 3.57 10.40 19.61
C TYR A 54 5.05 10.80 19.54
N LYS A 55 5.96 10.00 20.13
CA LYS A 55 7.41 10.22 20.00
C LYS A 55 7.85 10.18 18.55
N GLN A 56 7.33 9.26 17.75
CA GLN A 56 7.65 9.18 16.31
C GLN A 56 7.08 10.38 15.55
N TRP A 57 5.84 10.77 15.82
CA TRP A 57 5.22 11.97 15.26
C TRP A 57 6.06 13.23 15.48
N LYS A 58 6.54 13.43 16.71
CA LYS A 58 7.37 14.59 17.08
C LYS A 58 8.74 14.61 16.38
N LYS A 59 9.23 13.47 15.92
CA LYS A 59 10.50 13.36 15.18
C LYS A 59 10.33 13.62 13.67
N LEU A 60 9.09 13.65 13.16
CA LEU A 60 8.84 13.90 11.74
C LEU A 60 9.14 15.35 11.39
N ALA A 61 9.61 15.58 10.16
CA ALA A 61 9.80 16.93 9.65
C ALA A 61 8.46 17.69 9.59
N PRO A 62 8.44 19.03 9.76
CA PRO A 62 7.21 19.81 9.72
C PRO A 62 6.37 19.57 8.46
N GLU A 63 7.00 19.39 7.30
CA GLU A 63 6.34 19.13 6.02
C GLU A 63 5.61 17.78 6.03
N GLU A 64 6.21 16.76 6.63
CA GLU A 64 5.60 15.44 6.79
C GLU A 64 4.41 15.49 7.73
N GLN A 65 4.53 16.25 8.83
CA GLN A 65 3.44 16.48 9.76
C GLN A 65 2.24 17.16 9.07
N VAL A 66 2.48 18.16 8.21
CA VAL A 66 1.43 18.83 7.43
C VAL A 66 0.73 17.84 6.50
N VAL A 67 1.48 17.00 5.77
CA VAL A 67 0.90 15.99 4.88
C VAL A 67 0.01 15.01 5.65
N ILE A 68 0.45 14.57 6.83
CA ILE A 68 -0.33 13.64 7.66
C ILE A 68 -1.59 14.32 8.22
N LYS A 69 -1.51 15.57 8.68
CA LYS A 69 -2.68 16.36 9.14
C LYS A 69 -3.72 16.48 8.03
N LYS A 70 -3.32 16.87 6.81
CA LYS A 70 -4.22 16.97 5.65
C LYS A 70 -4.87 15.63 5.29
N ASN A 71 -4.10 14.55 5.37
CA ASN A 71 -4.64 13.20 5.13
C ASN A 71 -5.65 12.77 6.21
N LEU A 72 -5.44 13.19 7.46
CA LEU A 72 -6.38 12.96 8.56
C LEU A 72 -7.69 13.73 8.35
N GLU A 73 -7.61 15.02 8.01
CA GLU A 73 -8.78 15.84 7.70
C GLU A 73 -9.61 15.21 6.59
N ARG A 74 -8.92 14.78 5.51
CA ARG A 74 -9.57 14.06 4.41
C ARG A 74 -10.20 12.75 4.87
N PHE A 75 -9.59 12.01 5.79
CA PHE A 75 -10.18 10.79 6.32
C PHE A 75 -11.42 11.09 7.17
N ARG A 76 -11.40 12.15 7.99
CA ARG A 76 -12.54 12.54 8.82
C ARG A 76 -13.73 12.97 7.99
N SER A 77 -13.49 13.69 6.90
CA SER A 77 -14.53 14.15 5.97
C SER A 77 -15.08 13.06 5.06
N MET A 78 -14.54 11.84 5.09
CA MET A 78 -15.13 10.71 4.36
C MET A 78 -16.44 10.26 5.00
N PRO A 79 -17.42 9.80 4.18
CA PRO A 79 -18.61 9.13 4.68
C PRO A 79 -18.27 7.95 5.61
N PRO A 80 -19.09 7.66 6.63
CA PRO A 80 -18.84 6.57 7.59
C PRO A 80 -18.48 5.23 6.92
N ASP A 81 -19.20 4.83 5.87
CA ASP A 81 -18.96 3.57 5.18
C ASP A 81 -17.61 3.56 4.44
N GLU A 82 -17.18 4.70 3.90
CA GLU A 82 -15.86 4.81 3.27
C GLU A 82 -14.75 4.67 4.30
N ARG A 83 -14.91 5.29 5.47
CA ARG A 83 -13.98 5.15 6.59
C ARG A 83 -13.89 3.69 7.03
N GLN A 84 -15.03 3.04 7.19
CA GLN A 84 -15.11 1.64 7.60
C GLN A 84 -14.41 0.71 6.60
N ARG A 85 -14.64 0.89 5.30
CA ARG A 85 -13.93 0.13 4.25
C ARG A 85 -12.42 0.30 4.31
N LEU A 86 -11.92 1.49 4.65
CA LEU A 86 -10.48 1.72 4.81
C LEU A 86 -9.91 1.03 6.06
N ILE A 87 -10.65 1.09 7.17
CA ILE A 87 -10.30 0.40 8.42
C ILE A 87 -10.21 -1.12 8.19
N GLU A 88 -11.17 -1.70 7.49
CA GLU A 88 -11.19 -3.14 7.19
C GLU A 88 -10.03 -3.57 6.28
N ARG A 89 -9.74 -2.79 5.22
CA ARG A 89 -8.57 -3.04 4.37
C ARG A 89 -7.27 -2.99 5.15
N TRP A 90 -7.17 -2.06 6.10
CA TRP A 90 -6.02 -1.98 6.98
C TRP A 90 -5.91 -3.19 7.88
N ARG A 91 -7.00 -3.60 8.54
CA ARG A 91 -7.04 -4.80 9.39
C ARG A 91 -6.62 -6.03 8.60
N HIS A 92 -7.14 -6.20 7.38
CA HIS A 92 -6.75 -7.28 6.49
C HIS A 92 -5.24 -7.24 6.18
N PHE A 93 -4.70 -6.07 5.83
CA PHE A 93 -3.27 -5.91 5.56
C PHE A 93 -2.38 -6.25 6.78
N LYS A 94 -2.78 -5.86 7.99
CA LYS A 94 -2.06 -6.22 9.23
C LYS A 94 -2.09 -7.73 9.50
N ASN A 95 -3.12 -8.42 9.03
CA ASN A 95 -3.26 -9.86 9.19
C ASN A 95 -2.62 -10.66 8.04
N LEU A 96 -2.10 -9.98 7.00
CA LEU A 96 -1.33 -10.65 5.96
C LEU A 96 -0.03 -11.23 6.53
N HIS A 97 0.33 -12.42 6.03
CA HIS A 97 1.62 -13.06 6.28
C HIS A 97 2.78 -12.08 6.05
N PRO A 98 3.82 -12.03 6.91
CA PRO A 98 4.90 -11.03 6.83
C PRO A 98 5.54 -10.91 5.45
N ALA A 99 5.83 -12.03 4.79
CA ALA A 99 6.39 -12.06 3.44
C ALA A 99 5.49 -11.36 2.39
N LYS A 100 4.16 -11.56 2.47
CA LYS A 100 3.20 -10.89 1.57
C LYS A 100 3.18 -9.39 1.84
N ARG A 101 3.20 -9.00 3.11
CA ARG A 101 3.25 -7.59 3.53
C ARG A 101 4.49 -6.89 3.01
N GLN A 102 5.66 -7.51 3.19
CA GLN A 102 6.94 -6.98 2.72
C GLN A 102 6.96 -6.81 1.19
N LYS A 103 6.40 -7.78 0.45
CA LYS A 103 6.24 -7.67 -1.01
C LYS A 103 5.39 -6.47 -1.41
N ILE A 104 4.27 -6.23 -0.72
CA ILE A 104 3.41 -5.06 -0.99
C ILE A 104 4.15 -3.76 -0.71
N LEU A 105 4.85 -3.66 0.43
CA LEU A 105 5.64 -2.48 0.80
C LEU A 105 6.75 -2.21 -0.22
N LYS A 106 7.49 -3.24 -0.66
CA LYS A 106 8.53 -3.10 -1.68
C LYS A 106 7.98 -2.63 -3.02
N ASN A 107 6.83 -3.16 -3.45
CA ASN A 107 6.17 -2.72 -4.67
C ASN A 107 5.71 -1.26 -4.57
N PHE A 108 5.25 -0.84 -3.40
CA PHE A 108 4.85 0.54 -3.14
C PHE A 108 6.04 1.50 -3.17
N GLU A 109 7.18 1.14 -2.56
CA GLU A 109 8.38 1.97 -2.62
C GLU A 109 8.90 2.13 -4.05
N ARG A 110 8.84 1.06 -4.87
CA ARG A 110 9.12 1.16 -6.30
C ARG A 110 8.16 2.12 -6.98
N TRP A 111 6.85 1.99 -6.73
CA TRP A 111 5.83 2.88 -7.28
C TRP A 111 6.05 4.34 -6.92
N LYS A 112 6.42 4.65 -5.67
CA LYS A 112 6.69 6.02 -5.22
C LYS A 112 7.82 6.67 -6.01
N LYS A 113 8.87 5.90 -6.32
CA LYS A 113 10.06 6.34 -7.06
C LYS A 113 9.86 6.47 -8.57
N LEU A 114 8.78 5.93 -9.14
CA LEU A 114 8.49 6.07 -10.57
C LEU A 114 8.30 7.54 -10.96
N ALA A 115 8.75 7.90 -12.17
CA ALA A 115 8.52 9.21 -12.74
C ALA A 115 7.01 9.46 -12.97
N PRO A 116 6.54 10.72 -12.96
CA PRO A 116 5.12 11.05 -13.20
C PRO A 116 4.56 10.42 -14.47
N GLU A 117 5.33 10.42 -15.56
CA GLU A 117 4.97 9.89 -16.88
C GLU A 117 4.80 8.37 -16.83
N GLU A 118 5.71 7.68 -16.13
CA GLU A 118 5.60 6.22 -15.92
C GLU A 118 4.36 5.88 -15.10
N LYS A 119 4.11 6.65 -14.02
CA LYS A 119 2.91 6.49 -13.20
C LYS A 119 1.63 6.70 -14.03
N GLU A 120 1.63 7.60 -15.01
CA GLU A 120 0.49 7.80 -15.90
C GLU A 120 0.32 6.63 -16.88
N LYS A 121 1.41 6.15 -17.50
CA LYS A 121 1.36 4.94 -18.34
C LYS A 121 0.80 3.74 -17.58
N PHE A 122 1.19 3.55 -16.32
CA PHE A 122 0.61 2.51 -15.47
C PHE A 122 -0.89 2.73 -15.20
N ARG A 123 -1.31 3.97 -14.90
CA ARG A 123 -2.72 4.31 -14.68
C ARG A 123 -3.55 4.04 -15.93
N GLU A 124 -3.06 4.41 -17.09
CA GLU A 124 -3.72 4.18 -18.38
C GLU A 124 -3.87 2.68 -18.67
N ARG A 125 -2.78 1.91 -18.55
CA ARG A 125 -2.85 0.43 -18.68
C ARG A 125 -3.86 -0.17 -17.71
N PHE A 126 -3.93 0.34 -16.49
CA PHE A 126 -4.89 -0.14 -15.50
C PHE A 126 -6.33 0.25 -15.83
N ARG A 127 -6.58 1.45 -16.35
CA ARG A 127 -7.89 1.88 -16.85
C ARG A 127 -8.35 0.96 -17.99
N ARG A 128 -7.49 0.74 -18.99
CA ARG A 128 -7.77 -0.17 -20.11
C ARG A 128 -8.04 -1.60 -19.64
N TRP A 129 -7.25 -2.10 -18.69
CA TRP A 129 -7.49 -3.42 -18.09
C TRP A 129 -8.85 -3.52 -17.39
N LYS A 130 -9.25 -2.46 -16.67
CA LYS A 130 -10.53 -2.41 -15.97
C LYS A 130 -11.74 -2.32 -16.90
N SER A 131 -11.57 -1.73 -18.09
CA SER A 131 -12.63 -1.61 -19.09
C SER A 131 -12.81 -2.88 -19.93
N LEU A 132 -11.94 -3.89 -19.78
CA LEU A 132 -12.12 -5.17 -20.47
C LEU A 132 -13.34 -5.93 -19.91
N PRO A 133 -14.10 -6.64 -20.77
CA PRO A 133 -15.14 -7.56 -20.32
C PRO A 133 -14.62 -8.57 -19.29
N PRO A 134 -15.44 -9.02 -18.32
CA PRO A 134 -15.05 -10.04 -17.33
C PRO A 134 -14.41 -11.28 -17.95
N GLU A 135 -14.96 -11.77 -19.05
CA GLU A 135 -14.53 -12.99 -19.75
C GLU A 135 -13.11 -12.83 -20.30
N GLU A 136 -12.83 -11.67 -20.90
CA GLU A 136 -11.51 -11.36 -21.44
C GLU A 136 -10.46 -11.20 -20.33
N ARG A 137 -10.86 -10.66 -19.17
CA ARG A 137 -9.97 -10.59 -18.01
C ARG A 137 -9.62 -11.96 -17.47
N GLU A 138 -10.58 -12.90 -17.44
CA GLU A 138 -10.30 -14.29 -17.01
C GLU A 138 -9.39 -15.01 -18.00
N ARG A 139 -9.64 -14.91 -19.31
CA ARG A 139 -8.76 -15.48 -20.34
C ARG A 139 -7.31 -15.02 -20.19
N ILE A 140 -7.09 -13.74 -19.91
CA ILE A 140 -5.74 -13.21 -19.70
C ILE A 140 -5.14 -13.70 -18.37
N ARG A 141 -5.95 -13.90 -17.32
CA ARG A 141 -5.49 -14.49 -16.05
C ARG A 141 -5.09 -15.95 -16.22
N GLU A 142 -5.89 -16.73 -16.93
CA GLU A 142 -5.63 -18.15 -17.24
C GLU A 142 -4.34 -18.29 -18.06
N ARG A 143 -4.21 -17.53 -19.16
CA ARG A 143 -2.98 -17.51 -19.95
C ARG A 143 -1.74 -17.17 -19.13
N ARG A 144 -1.86 -16.30 -18.13
CA ARG A 144 -0.75 -15.95 -17.23
C ARG A 144 -0.43 -17.03 -16.20
N LYS A 145 -1.40 -17.85 -15.81
CA LYS A 145 -1.20 -19.03 -14.95
C LYS A 145 -0.55 -20.17 -15.74
N GLU A 146 -0.97 -20.36 -16.99
CA GLU A 146 -0.49 -21.40 -17.90
C GLU A 146 0.90 -21.13 -18.44
N ARG A 147 1.32 -19.86 -18.51
CA ARG A 147 2.68 -19.50 -18.89
C ARG A 147 3.62 -19.78 -17.71
N PRO A 148 4.52 -20.78 -17.78
CA PRO A 148 5.48 -21.02 -16.71
C PRO A 148 6.36 -19.77 -16.56
N LEU A 149 6.40 -19.21 -15.35
CA LEU A 149 7.39 -18.20 -15.00
C LEU A 149 8.75 -18.92 -15.03
N PHE A 150 9.48 -18.76 -16.14
CA PHE A 150 10.81 -19.31 -16.41
C PHE A 150 10.82 -20.65 -17.15
N GLU A 151 10.72 -20.61 -18.48
CA GLU A 151 11.76 -21.30 -19.23
C GLU A 151 12.93 -20.31 -19.33
N PRO A 152 14.10 -20.57 -18.71
CA PRO A 152 15.30 -19.87 -19.17
C PRO A 152 15.38 -20.17 -20.66
N LYS A 153 15.68 -19.17 -21.49
CA LYS A 153 16.06 -19.45 -22.88
C LYS A 153 17.08 -20.59 -22.79
N ARG A 154 16.71 -21.81 -23.21
CA ARG A 154 17.68 -22.87 -23.44
C ARG A 154 18.73 -22.18 -24.30
N SER A 155 19.93 -22.07 -23.76
CA SER A 155 21.11 -21.63 -24.50
C SER A 155 20.99 -22.29 -25.87
N ALA A 156 20.93 -21.47 -26.92
CA ALA A 156 20.96 -21.98 -28.28
C ALA A 156 22.07 -23.05 -28.32
N PRO A 157 21.80 -24.26 -28.87
CA PRO A 157 22.85 -25.25 -29.04
C PRO A 157 24.06 -24.54 -29.66
N PRO A 158 25.30 -24.80 -29.21
CA PRO A 158 26.46 -24.16 -29.80
C PRO A 158 26.35 -24.33 -31.31
N LEU A 159 26.39 -23.24 -32.07
CA LEU A 159 26.46 -23.32 -33.52
C LEU A 159 27.70 -24.16 -33.81
N GLN A 160 27.49 -25.43 -34.14
CA GLN A 160 28.55 -26.27 -34.68
C GLN A 160 28.99 -25.54 -35.93
N ARG A 161 30.14 -24.86 -35.84
CA ARG A 161 30.82 -24.33 -37.01
C ARG A 161 31.02 -25.54 -37.91
N ARG A 162 30.22 -25.65 -38.97
CA ARG A 162 30.49 -26.62 -40.03
C ARG A 162 31.91 -26.32 -40.48
N ALA A 163 32.83 -27.26 -40.25
CA ALA A 163 34.17 -27.15 -40.80
C ALA A 163 34.03 -26.96 -42.31
N PRO A 164 34.78 -26.05 -42.94
CA PRO A 164 34.76 -25.95 -44.39
C PRO A 164 35.15 -27.30 -44.99
N PRO A 165 34.63 -27.66 -46.18
CA PRO A 165 35.00 -28.90 -46.84
C PRO A 165 36.52 -28.94 -46.99
N ARG A 166 37.16 -30.04 -46.59
CA ARG A 166 38.55 -30.27 -46.97
C ARG A 166 38.57 -30.36 -48.49
N GLU A 167 39.16 -29.37 -49.14
CA GLU A 167 39.52 -29.47 -50.55
C GLU A 167 40.48 -30.67 -50.68
N ALA A 168 40.05 -31.66 -51.45
CA ALA A 168 40.86 -32.81 -51.79
C ALA A 168 41.89 -32.41 -52.83
N ARG A 169 43.18 -32.61 -52.51
CA ARG A 169 44.26 -32.91 -53.45
C ARG A 169 45.45 -33.49 -52.71
#